data_AF-D3VPM9-F1
#
_entry.id   AF-D3VPM9-F1
#
_cell.length_a   1.000
_cell.length_b   1.000
_cell.length_c   1.000
_cell.angle_alpha   90.00
_cell.angle_beta   90.00
_cell.angle_gamma   90.00
#
_symmetry.space_group_name_H-M   'P 1'
#
loop_
_entity.id
_entity.type
_entity.pdbx_description
1 polymer ?
#
loop_
_entity_poly.entity_id
_entity_poly.type
_entity_poly.pdbx_seq_one_letter_code
_entity_poly.pdbx_strand_id
1 'polypeptide(L)'
;MTESINKKPIIIFAGPSGVGKGTIEKYLFDNKELRLHLACSATTRKPRAGEVEGVHYFFISKEDFEKKINENAFLEYSYHFENYYGTLYAEIDRIHNLNKVPFLEIETNGAKQILSKKEVNDRYKVITFFILPPSVTELKNRILNRNTENKEAINIRMQKAIDEINDQHLFKYKIVNDDAELAAKRVTQIIKEEI
;
A
#
# COMPACT_ATOMS: atom_id res chain seq x y z
N MET A 1 -8.96 8.28 33.23
CA MET A 1 -9.95 8.23 32.12
C MET A 1 -9.21 8.68 30.87
N THR A 2 -8.63 7.74 30.12
CA THR A 2 -8.00 8.04 28.83
C THR A 2 -9.11 8.22 27.81
N GLU A 3 -9.36 9.45 27.37
CA GLU A 3 -10.19 9.70 26.19
C GLU A 3 -9.69 8.79 25.07
N SER A 4 -10.58 7.95 24.54
CA SER A 4 -10.31 7.21 23.32
C SER A 4 -10.21 8.23 22.19
N ILE A 5 -9.00 8.75 21.95
CA ILE A 5 -8.69 9.48 20.72
C ILE A 5 -9.08 8.53 19.60
N ASN A 6 -10.19 8.82 18.93
CA ASN A 6 -10.66 8.03 17.82
C ASN A 6 -9.59 8.14 16.73
N LYS A 7 -8.74 7.11 16.59
CA LYS A 7 -7.61 7.16 15.68
C LYS A 7 -8.13 7.35 14.26
N LYS A 8 -7.42 8.15 13.47
CA LYS A 8 -7.71 8.29 12.04
C LYS A 8 -7.68 6.91 11.37
N PRO A 9 -8.45 6.70 10.29
CA PRO A 9 -8.45 5.41 9.62
C PRO A 9 -7.10 5.13 8.97
N ILE A 10 -6.78 3.85 8.81
CA ILE A 10 -5.69 3.38 7.96
C ILE A 10 -6.24 3.23 6.54
N ILE A 11 -5.59 3.87 5.57
CA ILE A 11 -5.91 3.69 4.15
C ILE A 11 -4.98 2.64 3.57
N ILE A 12 -5.56 1.59 2.98
CA ILE A 12 -4.85 0.60 2.16
C ILE A 12 -5.17 0.89 0.70
N PHE A 13 -4.12 1.07 -0.09
CA PHE A 13 -4.19 1.36 -1.51
C PHE A 13 -3.46 0.27 -2.28
N ALA A 14 -4.21 -0.56 -2.98
CA ALA A 14 -3.66 -1.69 -3.74
C ALA A 14 -4.17 -1.66 -5.19
N GLY A 15 -3.59 -2.51 -6.02
CA GLY A 15 -3.93 -2.62 -7.44
C GLY A 15 -2.73 -3.15 -8.20
N PRO A 16 -2.94 -3.75 -9.39
CA PRO A 16 -1.87 -4.44 -10.07
C PRO A 16 -0.75 -3.50 -10.50
N SER A 17 0.46 -4.05 -10.62
CA SER A 17 1.59 -3.31 -11.17
C SER A 17 1.23 -2.72 -12.55
N GLY A 18 1.47 -1.43 -12.75
CA GLY A 18 1.19 -0.74 -14.03
C GLY A 18 -0.19 -0.10 -14.13
N VAL A 19 -1.03 -0.23 -13.10
CA VAL A 19 -2.37 0.37 -13.09
C VAL A 19 -2.37 1.90 -12.89
N GLY A 20 -1.24 2.50 -12.51
CA GLY A 20 -1.11 3.96 -12.37
C GLY A 20 -1.29 4.52 -10.95
N LYS A 21 -1.09 3.69 -9.92
CA LYS A 21 -1.20 4.07 -8.49
C LYS A 21 -0.40 5.31 -8.13
N GLY A 22 0.90 5.34 -8.44
CA GLY A 22 1.77 6.49 -8.13
C GLY A 22 1.28 7.83 -8.72
N THR A 23 0.62 7.82 -9.89
CA THR A 23 0.03 9.05 -10.46
C THR A 23 -1.19 9.51 -9.65
N ILE A 24 -2.06 8.58 -9.25
CA ILE A 24 -3.21 8.87 -8.38
C ILE A 24 -2.72 9.38 -7.01
N GLU A 25 -1.75 8.70 -6.42
CA GLU A 25 -1.15 9.07 -5.14
C GLU A 25 -0.61 10.49 -5.16
N LYS A 26 0.09 10.89 -6.23
CA LYS A 26 0.55 12.28 -6.37
C LYS A 26 -0.59 13.28 -6.18
N TYR A 27 -1.72 13.10 -6.88
CA TYR A 27 -2.89 13.96 -6.72
C TYR A 27 -3.47 13.92 -5.29
N LEU A 28 -3.49 12.75 -4.65
CA LEU A 28 -3.97 12.60 -3.27
C LEU A 28 -3.07 13.33 -2.27
N PHE A 29 -1.75 13.20 -2.39
CA PHE A 29 -0.77 13.82 -1.49
C PHE A 29 -0.60 15.33 -1.74
N ASP A 30 -0.92 15.82 -2.94
CA ASP A 30 -1.01 17.25 -3.22
C ASP A 30 -2.20 17.90 -2.49
N ASN A 31 -3.27 17.14 -2.21
CA ASN A 31 -4.38 17.60 -1.39
C ASN A 31 -4.07 17.56 0.12
N LYS A 32 -3.64 18.69 0.68
CA LYS A 32 -3.25 18.81 2.09
C LYS A 32 -4.41 18.66 3.09
N GLU A 33 -5.66 18.82 2.66
CA GLU A 33 -6.83 18.63 3.52
C GLU A 33 -6.99 17.19 3.98
N LEU A 34 -6.58 16.23 3.14
CA LEU A 34 -6.65 14.80 3.45
C LEU A 34 -5.66 14.39 4.56
N ARG A 35 -4.62 15.21 4.80
CA ARG A 35 -3.58 14.98 5.83
C ARG A 35 -2.97 13.58 5.74
N LEU A 36 -2.79 13.06 4.52
CA LEU A 36 -2.20 11.75 4.27
C LEU A 36 -0.72 11.74 4.67
N HIS A 37 -0.25 10.59 5.13
CA HIS A 37 1.17 10.28 5.28
C HIS A 37 1.44 8.88 4.76
N LEU A 38 2.33 8.75 3.78
CA LEU A 38 2.77 7.45 3.28
C LEU A 38 3.50 6.72 4.41
N ALA A 39 3.10 5.49 4.71
CA ALA A 39 3.75 4.68 5.73
C ALA A 39 5.10 4.18 5.22
N CYS A 40 6.16 4.46 5.98
CA CYS A 40 7.49 3.96 5.67
C CYS A 40 7.62 2.49 6.12
N SER A 41 7.75 1.56 5.17
CA SER A 41 7.97 0.14 5.48
C SER A 41 9.41 -0.12 5.94
N ALA A 42 9.62 -1.19 6.71
CA ALA A 42 10.94 -1.75 6.96
C ALA A 42 11.34 -2.71 5.84
N THR A 43 12.64 -2.82 5.56
CA THR A 43 13.18 -3.84 4.65
C THR A 43 14.55 -4.33 5.08
N THR A 44 14.87 -5.58 4.72
CA THR A 44 16.23 -6.15 4.88
C THR A 44 17.13 -5.91 3.69
N ARG A 45 16.58 -5.37 2.59
CA ARG A 45 17.37 -5.00 1.42
C ARG A 45 18.29 -3.85 1.81
N LYS A 46 19.51 -3.85 1.27
CA LYS A 46 20.40 -2.68 1.38
C LYS A 46 19.81 -1.46 0.65
N PRO A 47 20.01 -0.23 1.18
CA PRO A 47 19.62 0.99 0.49
C PRO A 47 20.28 1.09 -0.89
N ARG A 48 19.53 1.55 -1.88
CA ARG A 48 20.04 1.95 -3.20
C ARG A 48 20.55 3.39 -3.14
N ALA A 49 21.35 3.78 -4.13
CA ALA A 49 21.82 5.15 -4.28
C ALA A 49 20.63 6.13 -4.32
N GLY A 50 20.63 7.12 -3.43
CA GLY A 50 19.57 8.12 -3.30
C GLY A 50 18.42 7.74 -2.36
N GLU A 51 18.31 6.49 -1.90
CA GLU A 51 17.35 6.12 -0.86
C GLU A 51 17.81 6.66 0.51
N VAL A 52 16.85 7.10 1.31
CA VAL A 52 17.06 7.75 2.62
C VAL A 52 16.33 6.96 3.71
N GLU A 53 17.05 6.63 4.78
CA GLU A 53 16.56 5.94 5.98
C GLU A 53 15.38 6.70 6.62
N GLY A 54 14.31 5.97 6.96
CA GLY A 54 13.10 6.52 7.57
C GLY A 54 12.24 7.40 6.66
N VAL A 55 12.64 7.55 5.40
CA VAL A 55 11.86 8.24 4.35
C VAL A 55 11.38 7.25 3.31
N HIS A 56 12.29 6.44 2.76
CA HIS A 56 11.97 5.45 1.74
C HIS A 56 11.68 4.09 2.38
N TYR A 57 12.59 3.66 3.27
CA TYR A 57 12.43 2.47 4.08
C TYR A 57 13.14 2.67 5.43
N PHE A 58 12.75 1.87 6.42
CA PHE A 58 13.62 1.53 7.54
C PHE A 58 14.50 0.35 7.16
N PHE A 59 15.80 0.57 6.93
CA PHE A 59 16.72 -0.47 6.51
C PHE A 59 17.24 -1.22 7.75
N ILE A 60 16.72 -2.43 7.99
CA ILE A 60 17.05 -3.23 9.18
C ILE A 60 17.72 -4.55 8.80
N SER A 61 18.43 -5.19 9.73
CA SER A 61 19.03 -6.50 9.49
C SER A 61 17.95 -7.59 9.35
N LYS A 62 18.32 -8.72 8.73
CA LYS A 62 17.43 -9.89 8.66
C LYS A 62 17.09 -10.42 10.06
N GLU A 63 18.08 -10.47 10.95
CA GLU A 63 17.94 -10.88 12.35
C GLU A 63 16.95 -9.96 13.10
N ASP A 64 17.05 -8.64 12.91
CA ASP A 64 16.13 -7.68 13.53
C ASP A 64 14.71 -7.81 12.96
N PHE A 65 14.58 -8.06 11.66
CA PHE A 65 13.27 -8.27 11.03
C PHE A 65 12.61 -9.54 11.59
N GLU A 66 13.33 -10.65 11.65
CA GLU A 66 12.86 -11.93 12.21
C GLU A 66 12.50 -11.80 13.69
N LYS A 67 13.30 -11.08 14.48
CA LYS A 67 12.97 -10.74 15.86
C LYS A 67 11.64 -9.97 15.96
N LYS A 68 11.44 -8.97 15.10
CA LYS A 68 10.18 -8.19 15.05
C LYS A 68 8.97 -9.01 14.60
N ILE A 69 9.17 -10.03 13.75
CA ILE A 69 8.12 -11.01 13.45
C ILE A 69 7.74 -11.77 14.72
N ASN A 70 8.72 -12.29 15.47
CA ASN A 70 8.47 -13.03 16.72
C ASN A 70 7.79 -12.16 17.81
N GLU A 71 8.04 -10.85 17.79
CA GLU A 71 7.41 -9.87 18.68
C GLU A 71 6.02 -9.41 18.20
N ASN A 72 5.49 -9.93 17.08
CA ASN A 72 4.25 -9.49 16.44
C ASN A 72 4.23 -7.97 16.13
N ALA A 73 5.39 -7.38 15.80
CA ALA A 73 5.52 -5.94 15.62
C ALA A 73 5.02 -5.42 14.25
N PHE A 74 4.75 -6.31 13.30
CA PHE A 74 4.32 -5.97 11.94
C PHE A 74 2.80 -5.99 11.77
N LEU A 75 2.28 -4.92 11.17
CA LEU A 75 0.92 -4.85 10.67
C LEU A 75 0.75 -5.81 9.48
N GLU A 76 1.72 -5.83 8.57
CA GLU A 76 1.88 -6.82 7.50
C GLU A 76 3.36 -6.98 7.16
N TYR A 77 3.72 -8.11 6.57
CA TYR A 77 5.04 -8.29 5.98
C TYR A 77 5.01 -9.28 4.83
N SER A 78 6.03 -9.24 3.98
CA SER A 78 6.26 -10.19 2.90
C SER A 78 7.74 -10.50 2.75
N TYR A 79 8.03 -11.62 2.09
CA TYR A 79 9.38 -12.01 1.72
C TYR A 79 9.42 -12.26 0.22
N HIS A 80 10.21 -11.47 -0.48
CA HIS A 80 10.39 -11.61 -1.93
C HIS A 80 11.77 -11.12 -2.37
N PHE A 81 12.32 -11.75 -3.40
CA PHE A 81 13.68 -11.46 -3.88
C PHE A 81 14.71 -11.48 -2.73
N GLU A 82 14.62 -12.52 -1.89
CA GLU A 82 15.52 -12.74 -0.74
C GLU A 82 15.52 -11.67 0.34
N ASN A 83 14.54 -10.77 0.32
CA ASN A 83 14.44 -9.67 1.26
C ASN A 83 13.04 -9.63 1.90
N TYR A 84 13.01 -9.29 3.18
CA TYR A 84 11.77 -8.97 3.87
C TYR A 84 11.38 -7.51 3.62
N TYR A 85 10.07 -7.28 3.62
CA TYR A 85 9.44 -5.97 3.56
C TYR A 85 8.23 -5.98 4.49
N GLY A 86 7.95 -4.91 5.22
CA GLY A 86 6.73 -4.87 6.03
C GLY A 86 6.50 -3.57 6.76
N THR A 87 5.24 -3.30 7.07
CA THR A 87 4.81 -2.09 7.78
C THR A 87 4.71 -2.35 9.28
N LEU A 88 5.42 -1.56 10.09
CA LEU A 88 5.42 -1.71 11.56
C LEU A 88 4.18 -1.04 12.19
N TYR A 89 3.64 -1.63 13.25
CA TYR A 89 2.62 -0.96 14.08
C TYR A 89 3.12 0.39 14.63
N ALA A 90 4.41 0.46 14.98
CA ALA A 90 5.04 1.69 15.46
C ALA A 90 5.00 2.83 14.42
N GLU A 91 5.05 2.51 13.11
CA GLU A 91 4.94 3.53 12.07
C GLU A 91 3.53 4.10 11.97
N ILE A 92 2.51 3.24 12.13
CA ILE A 92 1.11 3.67 12.19
C ILE A 92 0.87 4.59 13.38
N ASP A 93 1.38 4.21 14.56
CA ASP A 93 1.26 5.03 15.76
C ASP A 93 2.01 6.36 15.61
N ARG A 94 3.21 6.37 14.98
CA ARG A 94 3.95 7.59 14.67
C ARG A 94 3.14 8.54 13.78
N ILE A 95 2.52 8.04 12.72
CA ILE A 95 1.70 8.85 11.81
C ILE A 95 0.48 9.43 12.52
N HIS A 96 -0.20 8.64 13.35
CA HIS A 96 -1.31 9.12 14.16
C HIS A 96 -0.90 10.21 15.15
N ASN A 97 0.29 10.08 15.77
CA ASN A 97 0.84 11.10 16.67
C ASN A 97 1.17 12.42 15.94
N LEU A 98 1.38 12.38 14.62
CA LEU A 98 1.47 13.58 13.76
C LEU A 98 0.09 14.15 13.36
N ASN A 99 -1.00 13.59 13.88
CA ASN A 99 -2.38 13.90 13.51
C ASN A 99 -2.61 13.77 11.99
N LYS A 100 -2.03 12.73 11.38
CA LYS A 100 -2.14 12.39 9.95
C LYS A 100 -2.81 11.04 9.74
N VAL A 101 -3.25 10.79 8.52
CA VAL A 101 -3.91 9.55 8.08
C VAL A 101 -2.83 8.62 7.50
N PRO A 102 -2.59 7.44 8.08
CA PRO A 102 -1.69 6.46 7.50
C PRO A 102 -2.19 5.98 6.14
N PHE A 103 -1.32 6.05 5.14
CA PHE A 103 -1.59 5.59 3.77
C PHE A 103 -0.57 4.51 3.42
N LEU A 104 -1.05 3.31 3.09
CA LEU A 104 -0.23 2.14 2.78
C LEU A 104 -0.45 1.76 1.31
N GLU A 105 0.57 1.95 0.49
CA GLU A 105 0.63 1.36 -0.86
C GLU A 105 1.24 -0.06 -0.74
N ILE A 106 0.40 -1.10 -0.78
CA ILE A 106 0.83 -2.49 -0.57
C ILE A 106 0.18 -3.46 -1.58
N GLU A 107 0.75 -4.65 -1.70
CA GLU A 107 0.19 -5.74 -2.50
C GLU A 107 -1.01 -6.40 -1.81
N THR A 108 -1.79 -7.19 -2.56
CA THR A 108 -3.01 -7.83 -2.04
C THR A 108 -2.73 -8.80 -0.89
N ASN A 109 -1.56 -9.45 -0.88
CA ASN A 109 -1.14 -10.30 0.23
C ASN A 109 -0.94 -9.52 1.54
N GLY A 110 -0.37 -8.32 1.48
CA GLY A 110 -0.28 -7.44 2.64
C GLY A 110 -1.67 -7.05 3.13
N ALA A 111 -2.56 -6.64 2.23
CA ALA A 111 -3.95 -6.31 2.57
C ALA A 111 -4.70 -7.49 3.22
N LYS A 112 -4.54 -8.72 2.71
CA LYS A 112 -5.09 -9.95 3.30
C LYS A 112 -4.65 -10.14 4.75
N GLN A 113 -3.36 -9.96 5.03
CA GLN A 113 -2.84 -10.08 6.39
C GLN A 113 -3.47 -9.06 7.32
N ILE A 114 -3.58 -7.81 6.88
CA ILE A 114 -4.18 -6.74 7.69
C ILE A 114 -5.65 -7.05 8.00
N LEU A 115 -6.43 -7.40 6.96
CA LEU A 115 -7.87 -7.63 7.09
C LEU A 115 -8.23 -8.87 7.89
N SER A 116 -7.36 -9.89 7.91
CA SER A 116 -7.57 -11.13 8.68
C SER A 116 -7.20 -11.01 10.17
N LYS A 117 -6.48 -9.96 10.56
CA LYS A 117 -6.09 -9.71 11.95
C LYS A 117 -7.21 -9.02 12.72
N LYS A 118 -7.86 -9.77 13.61
CA LYS A 118 -8.92 -9.23 14.49
C LYS A 118 -8.44 -8.01 15.30
N GLU A 119 -7.23 -8.06 15.84
CA GLU A 119 -6.64 -6.95 16.61
C GLU A 119 -6.55 -5.64 15.82
N VAL A 120 -6.35 -5.71 14.50
CA VAL A 120 -6.32 -4.53 13.64
C VAL A 120 -7.72 -3.97 13.51
N ASN A 121 -8.69 -4.82 13.21
CA ASN A 121 -10.09 -4.44 13.01
C ASN A 121 -10.72 -3.88 14.31
N ASP A 122 -10.28 -4.36 15.47
CA ASP A 122 -10.72 -3.85 16.79
C ASP A 122 -10.05 -2.51 17.14
N ARG A 123 -8.81 -2.26 16.67
CA ARG A 123 -8.00 -1.07 17.02
C ARG A 123 -8.11 0.08 16.01
N TYR A 124 -8.41 -0.22 14.75
CA TYR A 124 -8.37 0.73 13.65
C TYR A 124 -9.55 0.56 12.72
N LYS A 125 -10.10 1.70 12.28
CA LYS A 125 -10.91 1.73 11.07
C LYS A 125 -9.98 1.56 9.86
N VAL A 126 -10.25 0.59 9.01
CA VAL A 126 -9.46 0.32 7.78
C VAL A 126 -10.31 0.63 6.55
N ILE A 127 -9.80 1.47 5.66
CA ILE A 127 -10.43 1.82 4.39
C ILE A 127 -9.57 1.26 3.27
N THR A 128 -10.16 0.44 2.41
CA THR A 128 -9.42 -0.30 1.39
C THR A 128 -9.86 0.09 -0.01
N PHE A 129 -8.89 0.46 -0.85
CA PHE A 129 -9.06 0.80 -2.25
C PHE A 129 -8.30 -0.19 -3.12
N PHE A 130 -8.97 -0.71 -4.14
CA PHE A 130 -8.34 -1.47 -5.22
C PHE A 130 -8.46 -0.71 -6.54
N ILE A 131 -7.32 -0.37 -7.12
CA ILE A 131 -7.27 0.33 -8.40
C ILE A 131 -7.28 -0.71 -9.53
N LEU A 132 -8.23 -0.57 -10.43
CA LEU A 132 -8.44 -1.44 -11.59
C LEU A 132 -7.97 -0.74 -12.86
N PRO A 133 -7.38 -1.49 -13.81
CA PRO A 133 -7.20 -0.97 -15.16
C PRO A 133 -8.57 -0.87 -15.86
N PRO A 134 -8.71 -0.05 -16.91
CA PRO A 134 -9.95 -0.03 -17.70
C PRO A 134 -10.20 -1.35 -18.42
N SER A 135 -9.12 -2.07 -18.78
CA SER A 135 -9.18 -3.44 -19.28
C SER A 135 -7.87 -4.19 -19.04
N VAL A 136 -7.92 -5.52 -19.08
CA VAL A 136 -6.71 -6.39 -19.05
C VAL A 136 -5.80 -6.10 -20.24
N THR A 137 -6.38 -5.82 -21.41
CA THR A 137 -5.63 -5.44 -22.62
C THR A 137 -4.84 -4.16 -22.41
N GLU A 138 -5.45 -3.15 -21.79
CA GLU A 138 -4.76 -1.90 -21.50
C GLU A 138 -3.66 -2.08 -20.46
N LEU A 139 -3.90 -2.90 -19.42
CA LEU A 139 -2.87 -3.24 -18.45
C LEU A 139 -1.66 -3.90 -19.14
N LYS A 140 -1.91 -4.84 -20.06
CA LYS A 140 -0.85 -5.48 -20.86
C LYS A 140 -0.08 -4.46 -21.69
N ASN A 141 -0.76 -3.54 -22.36
CA ASN A 141 -0.11 -2.47 -23.13
C ASN A 141 0.76 -1.58 -22.25
N ARG A 142 0.29 -1.22 -21.05
CA ARG A 142 1.06 -0.43 -20.06
C ARG A 142 2.31 -1.16 -19.57
N ILE A 143 2.25 -2.49 -19.40
CA ILE A 143 3.41 -3.31 -19.03
C ILE A 143 4.41 -3.40 -20.19
N LEU A 144 3.92 -3.64 -21.42
CA LEU A 144 4.76 -3.74 -22.62
C LEU A 144 5.53 -2.44 -22.91
N ASN A 145 4.85 -1.28 -22.79
CA ASN A 145 5.43 0.03 -23.11
C ASN A 145 6.60 0.44 -22.20
N ARG A 146 6.89 -0.30 -21.11
CA ARG A 146 8.07 -0.06 -20.27
C ARG A 146 9.38 -0.58 -20.89
N ASN A 147 9.34 -1.29 -22.03
CA ASN A 147 10.46 -1.54 -22.96
C ASN A 147 11.77 -2.14 -22.42
N THR A 148 11.81 -2.69 -21.21
CA THR A 148 13.06 -3.17 -20.58
C THR A 148 13.10 -4.66 -20.28
N GLU A 149 12.09 -5.44 -20.66
CA GLU A 149 11.91 -6.81 -20.18
C GLU A 149 11.67 -7.82 -21.32
N ASN A 150 12.14 -9.06 -21.13
CA ASN A 150 11.89 -10.15 -22.06
C ASN A 150 10.44 -10.68 -21.95
N LYS A 151 10.01 -11.50 -22.92
CA LYS A 151 8.64 -12.04 -22.96
C LYS A 151 8.26 -12.85 -21.70
N GLU A 152 9.22 -13.55 -21.11
CA GLU A 152 8.99 -14.37 -19.91
C GLU A 152 8.68 -13.50 -18.68
N ALA A 153 9.45 -12.43 -18.47
CA ALA A 153 9.21 -11.47 -17.40
C ALA A 153 7.84 -10.78 -17.56
N ILE A 154 7.45 -10.43 -18.80
CA ILE A 154 6.12 -9.88 -19.09
C ILE A 154 5.01 -10.85 -18.69
N ASN A 155 5.14 -12.14 -19.04
CA ASN A 155 4.15 -13.16 -18.69
C ASN A 155 4.01 -13.33 -17.17
N ILE A 156 5.13 -13.35 -16.44
CA ILE A 156 5.14 -13.43 -14.97
C ILE A 156 4.41 -12.23 -14.36
N ARG A 157 4.69 -11.01 -14.85
CA ARG A 157 4.02 -9.79 -14.38
C ARG A 157 2.53 -9.79 -14.69
N MET A 158 2.15 -10.25 -15.88
CA MET A 158 0.75 -10.37 -16.27
C MET A 158 0.00 -11.38 -15.40
N GLN A 159 0.61 -12.54 -15.11
CA GLN A 159 0.00 -13.53 -14.24
C GLN A 159 -0.19 -12.97 -12.83
N LYS A 160 0.85 -12.37 -12.25
CA LYS A 160 0.76 -11.70 -10.95
C LYS A 160 -0.37 -10.66 -10.90
N ALA A 161 -0.49 -9.85 -11.95
CA ALA A 161 -1.54 -8.84 -12.01
C ALA A 161 -2.95 -9.44 -12.09
N ILE A 162 -3.14 -10.57 -12.77
CA ILE A 162 -4.42 -11.28 -12.82
C ILE A 162 -4.75 -11.83 -11.42
N ASP A 163 -3.77 -12.42 -10.74
CA ASP A 163 -3.94 -12.94 -9.38
C ASP A 163 -4.34 -11.82 -8.40
N GLU A 164 -3.69 -10.65 -8.50
CA GLU A 164 -4.05 -9.46 -7.72
C GLU A 164 -5.47 -8.96 -8.05
N ILE A 165 -5.88 -8.97 -9.32
CA ILE A 165 -7.25 -8.59 -9.73
C ILE A 165 -8.29 -9.57 -9.17
N ASN A 166 -7.97 -10.85 -9.06
CA ASN A 166 -8.88 -11.83 -8.45
C ASN A 166 -9.12 -11.53 -6.96
N ASP A 167 -8.15 -10.93 -6.28
CA ASP A 167 -8.24 -10.49 -4.89
C ASP A 167 -9.02 -9.18 -4.68
N GLN A 168 -9.48 -8.51 -5.75
CA GLN A 168 -10.19 -7.23 -5.64
C GLN A 168 -11.42 -7.27 -4.71
N HIS A 169 -12.02 -8.46 -4.52
CA HIS A 169 -13.21 -8.65 -3.69
C HIS A 169 -12.95 -8.38 -2.20
N LEU A 170 -11.69 -8.36 -1.77
CA LEU A 170 -11.28 -8.03 -0.41
C LEU A 170 -11.34 -6.52 -0.11
N PHE A 171 -11.43 -5.71 -1.16
CA PHE A 171 -11.37 -4.25 -1.05
C PHE A 171 -12.77 -3.65 -1.10
N LYS A 172 -13.04 -2.75 -0.17
CA LYS A 172 -14.34 -2.08 -0.03
C LYS A 172 -14.64 -1.22 -1.26
N TYR A 173 -13.64 -0.48 -1.74
CA TYR A 173 -13.77 0.41 -2.89
C TYR A 173 -12.93 -0.10 -4.05
N LYS A 174 -13.53 -0.15 -5.24
CA LYS A 174 -12.88 -0.52 -6.50
C LYS A 174 -12.94 0.66 -7.44
N ILE A 175 -11.79 1.17 -7.87
CA ILE A 175 -11.69 2.38 -8.67
C ILE A 175 -11.04 2.05 -10.00
N VAL A 176 -11.78 2.21 -11.09
CA VAL A 176 -11.21 2.09 -12.44
C VAL A 176 -10.37 3.32 -12.74
N ASN A 177 -9.15 3.11 -13.22
CA ASN A 177 -8.19 4.16 -13.60
C ASN A 177 -8.05 4.29 -15.12
N ASP A 178 -9.09 4.87 -15.73
CA ASP A 178 -9.12 5.38 -17.10
C ASP A 178 -8.48 6.76 -17.21
N ASP A 179 -8.73 7.63 -16.22
CA ASP A 179 -8.06 8.91 -16.04
C ASP A 179 -7.61 9.07 -14.59
N ALA A 180 -6.32 9.36 -14.39
CA ALA A 180 -5.71 9.39 -13.06
C ALA A 180 -6.22 10.56 -12.20
N GLU A 181 -6.57 11.69 -12.80
CA GLU A 181 -7.11 12.85 -12.07
C GLU A 181 -8.55 12.57 -11.62
N LEU A 182 -9.39 12.00 -12.49
CA LEU A 182 -10.75 11.59 -12.16
C LEU A 182 -10.76 10.47 -11.11
N ALA A 183 -9.88 9.47 -11.24
CA ALA A 183 -9.71 8.43 -10.24
C ALA A 183 -9.30 9.01 -8.87
N ALA A 184 -8.36 9.96 -8.86
CA ALA A 184 -7.95 10.65 -7.63
C ALA A 184 -9.09 11.48 -7.01
N LYS A 185 -9.91 12.17 -7.82
CA LYS A 185 -11.10 12.90 -7.33
C LYS A 185 -12.10 11.95 -6.66
N ARG A 186 -12.37 10.78 -7.26
CA ARG A 186 -13.25 9.75 -6.68
C ARG A 186 -12.70 9.24 -5.35
N VAL A 187 -11.42 8.90 -5.29
CA VAL A 187 -10.77 8.45 -4.04
C VAL A 187 -10.80 9.54 -2.97
N THR A 188 -10.53 10.79 -3.34
CA THR A 188 -10.58 11.96 -2.45
C THR A 188 -11.97 12.11 -1.83
N GLN A 189 -13.03 12.01 -2.63
CA GLN A 189 -14.40 12.10 -2.14
C GLN A 189 -14.71 11.01 -1.12
N ILE A 190 -14.38 9.75 -1.44
CA ILE A 190 -14.61 8.61 -0.53
C ILE A 190 -13.84 8.79 0.78
N ILE A 191 -12.58 9.24 0.73
CA ILE A 191 -11.80 9.51 1.93
C ILE A 191 -12.48 10.58 2.80
N LYS A 192 -12.98 11.66 2.20
CA LYS A 192 -13.69 12.73 2.92
C LYS A 192 -15.01 12.28 3.55
N GLU A 193 -15.69 11.29 2.95
CA GLU A 193 -16.92 10.71 3.49
C GLU A 193 -16.64 9.73 4.65
N GLU A 194 -15.45 9.15 4.70
CA GLU A 194 -15.06 8.14 5.68
C GLU A 194 -14.27 8.68 6.89
N ILE A 195 -13.72 9.90 6.82
CA ILE A 195 -12.96 10.55 7.90
C ILE A 195 -13.83 11.58 8.61
#